data_AF-A0A959T072-F1
#
_entry.id   AF-A0A959T072-F1
#
_cell.length_a   1.000
_cell.length_b   1.000
_cell.length_c   1.000
_cell.angle_alpha   90.00
_cell.angle_beta   90.00
_cell.angle_gamma   90.00
#
_symmetry.space_group_name_H-M   'P 1'
#
loop_
_entity.id
_entity.type
_entity.pdbx_description
1 polymer ?
#
loop_
_entity_poly.entity_id
_entity_poly.type
_entity_poly.pdbx_seq_one_letter_code
_entity_poly.pdbx_strand_id
1 'polypeptide(L)'
;MYRSLTLAALLAAFAGSAQEALWLREPAISPDGQTILFCFQGDIWRVPASGGDAVALTTNEAYDESPVWSNDGKLIAFASTRHGNSDVFVMSAAGGVPTRLTYHSNGEFPTGFSPDDTQVL
;
A
#
# COMPACT_ATOMS: atom_id res chain seq x y z
N MET A 1 22.10 44.31 48.35
CA MET A 1 22.69 43.46 47.30
C MET A 1 21.58 42.58 46.72
N TYR A 2 20.95 42.99 45.62
CA TYR A 2 19.94 42.19 44.94
C TYR A 2 20.60 41.52 43.73
N ARG A 3 20.71 40.18 43.76
CA ARG A 3 21.10 39.39 42.60
C ARG A 3 19.83 38.86 41.94
N SER A 4 19.41 39.50 40.85
CA SER A 4 18.44 38.90 39.93
C SER A 4 19.08 37.67 39.27
N LEU A 5 18.43 36.52 39.41
CA LEU A 5 18.70 35.32 38.62
C LEU A 5 17.63 35.26 37.53
N THR A 6 17.98 35.63 36.31
CA THR A 6 17.12 35.45 35.14
C THR A 6 17.31 34.02 34.64
N LEU A 7 16.26 33.22 34.69
CA LEU A 7 16.23 31.87 34.12
C LEU A 7 15.96 31.97 32.62
N ALA A 8 16.94 31.68 31.78
CA ALA A 8 16.74 31.58 30.33
C ALA A 8 16.16 30.19 30.01
N ALA A 9 14.90 30.14 29.59
CA ALA A 9 14.31 28.94 29.01
C ALA A 9 14.87 28.74 27.60
N LEU A 10 15.63 27.66 27.37
CA LEU A 10 15.97 27.21 26.02
C LEU A 10 14.71 26.61 25.38
N LEU A 11 14.13 27.29 24.40
CA LEU A 11 13.27 26.64 23.42
C LEU A 11 14.16 25.79 22.50
N ALA A 12 14.11 24.47 22.63
CA ALA A 12 14.59 23.58 21.59
C ALA A 12 13.62 23.71 20.40
N ALA A 13 14.06 24.38 19.34
CA ALA A 13 13.38 24.32 18.06
C ALA A 13 13.52 22.88 17.54
N PHE A 14 12.43 22.11 17.58
CA PHE A 14 12.33 20.90 16.78
C PHE A 14 12.25 21.34 15.32
N ALA A 15 13.41 21.43 14.66
CA ALA A 15 13.47 21.39 13.21
C ALA A 15 13.12 19.95 12.81
N GLY A 16 11.82 19.65 12.73
CA GLY A 16 11.36 18.45 12.05
C GLY A 16 11.86 18.52 10.62
N SER A 17 12.74 17.61 10.22
CA SER A 17 13.05 17.40 8.81
C SER A 17 11.72 17.19 8.10
N ALA A 18 11.39 18.03 7.13
CA ALA A 18 10.26 17.77 6.27
C ALA A 18 10.55 16.44 5.56
N GLN A 19 9.80 15.39 5.91
CA GLN A 19 9.81 14.14 5.17
C GLN A 19 9.48 14.49 3.72
N GLU A 20 10.28 14.02 2.76
CA GLU A 20 9.95 14.21 1.34
C GLU A 20 8.53 13.73 1.08
N ALA A 21 7.76 14.52 0.32
CA ALA A 21 6.41 14.15 -0.06
C ALA A 21 6.49 12.87 -0.92
N LEU A 22 6.07 11.76 -0.33
CA LEU A 22 5.97 10.49 -1.05
C LEU A 22 4.68 10.48 -1.87
N TRP A 23 4.80 10.12 -3.14
CA TRP A 23 3.66 9.92 -4.04
C TRP A 23 3.05 8.53 -3.81
N LEU A 24 2.33 8.38 -2.69
CA LEU A 24 1.60 7.17 -2.34
C LEU A 24 0.22 7.21 -3.03
N ARG A 25 -0.16 6.16 -3.74
CA ARG A 25 -1.42 6.10 -4.49
C ARG A 25 -2.29 4.93 -4.04
N GLU A 26 -3.59 5.06 -4.31
CA GLU A 26 -4.57 3.96 -4.23
C GLU A 26 -4.53 3.18 -2.90
N PRO A 27 -4.68 3.87 -1.74
CA PRO A 27 -4.69 3.18 -0.46
C PRO A 27 -5.93 2.27 -0.34
N ALA A 28 -5.74 1.05 0.14
CA ALA A 28 -6.81 0.11 0.44
C ALA A 28 -6.62 -0.52 1.83
N ILE A 29 -7.55 -0.25 2.75
CA ILE A 29 -7.52 -0.80 4.12
C ILE A 29 -8.07 -2.23 4.14
N SER A 30 -7.46 -3.10 4.92
CA SER A 30 -7.91 -4.49 5.11
C SER A 30 -9.29 -4.53 5.80
N PRO A 31 -10.09 -5.60 5.60
CA PRO A 31 -11.42 -5.71 6.19
C PRO A 31 -11.43 -5.61 7.73
N ASP A 32 -10.37 -6.08 8.38
CA ASP A 32 -10.20 -6.00 9.84
C ASP A 32 -9.63 -4.65 10.32
N GLY A 33 -9.30 -3.74 9.40
CA GLY A 33 -8.75 -2.42 9.68
C GLY A 33 -7.28 -2.39 10.09
N GLN A 34 -6.57 -3.52 10.08
CA GLN A 34 -5.22 -3.61 10.66
C GLN A 34 -4.09 -3.31 9.68
N THR A 35 -4.32 -3.41 8.37
CA THR A 35 -3.29 -3.27 7.34
C THR A 35 -3.78 -2.34 6.23
N ILE A 36 -2.89 -1.54 5.66
CA ILE A 36 -3.16 -0.71 4.49
C ILE A 36 -2.26 -1.19 3.35
N LEU A 37 -2.86 -1.46 2.19
CA LEU A 37 -2.14 -1.55 0.91
C LEU A 37 -2.03 -0.18 0.28
N PHE A 38 -1.00 0.06 -0.50
CA PHE A 38 -0.86 1.24 -1.35
C PHE A 38 0.13 0.99 -2.48
N CYS A 39 0.05 1.80 -3.53
CA CYS A 39 0.99 1.78 -4.64
C CYS A 39 2.11 2.78 -4.41
N PHE A 40 3.37 2.35 -4.58
CA PHE A 40 4.54 3.21 -4.51
C PHE A 40 5.65 2.70 -5.42
N GLN A 41 6.21 3.60 -6.25
CA GLN A 41 7.25 3.29 -7.24
C GLN A 41 6.88 2.16 -8.23
N GLY A 42 5.59 1.96 -8.50
CA GLY A 42 5.11 0.93 -9.43
C GLY A 42 4.88 -0.44 -8.79
N ASP A 43 5.07 -0.57 -7.47
CA ASP A 43 4.81 -1.80 -6.73
C ASP A 43 3.67 -1.63 -5.73
N ILE A 44 3.08 -2.76 -5.32
CA ILE A 44 2.14 -2.85 -4.20
C ILE A 44 2.92 -3.03 -2.90
N TRP A 45 2.64 -2.15 -1.95
CA TRP A 45 3.21 -2.17 -0.60
C TRP A 45 2.12 -2.41 0.42
N ARG A 46 2.50 -2.97 1.57
CA ARG A 46 1.65 -3.01 2.77
C ARG A 46 2.31 -2.30 3.95
N VAL A 47 1.50 -1.76 4.84
CA VAL A 47 1.93 -1.17 6.11
C VAL A 47 0.88 -1.43 7.19
N PRO A 48 1.25 -1.58 8.47
CA PRO A 48 0.27 -1.59 9.56
C PRO A 48 -0.54 -0.29 9.57
N ALA A 49 -1.86 -0.38 9.79
CA ALA A 49 -2.74 0.79 9.86
C ALA A 49 -2.41 1.70 11.05
N SER A 50 -1.78 1.16 12.09
CA SER A 50 -1.21 1.91 13.21
C SER A 50 0.03 2.74 12.86
N GLY A 51 0.56 2.60 11.63
CA GLY A 51 1.88 3.06 11.25
C GLY A 51 2.97 2.06 11.60
N GLY A 52 4.16 2.26 11.02
CA GLY A 52 5.31 1.36 11.13
C GLY A 52 6.01 1.19 9.78
N ASP A 53 6.81 0.14 9.67
CA ASP A 53 7.56 -0.15 8.45
C ASP A 53 6.64 -0.68 7.34
N ALA A 54 6.78 -0.11 6.15
CA ALA A 54 6.13 -0.63 4.95
C ALA A 54 6.98 -1.72 4.30
N VAL A 55 6.33 -2.73 3.74
CA VAL A 55 6.96 -3.86 3.06
C VAL A 55 6.38 -4.00 1.65
N ALA A 56 7.24 -4.08 0.65
CA ALA A 56 6.84 -4.37 -0.72
C ALA A 56 6.31 -5.81 -0.82
N LEU A 57 5.15 -5.99 -1.43
CA LEU A 57 4.57 -7.30 -1.75
C LEU A 57 4.88 -7.74 -3.17
N THR A 58 5.13 -6.77 -4.06
CA THR A 58 5.63 -7.00 -5.41
C THR A 58 6.98 -6.31 -5.57
N THR A 59 7.83 -6.88 -6.43
CA THR A 59 9.09 -6.27 -6.86
C THR A 59 9.39 -6.75 -8.27
N ASN A 60 9.17 -5.90 -9.27
CA ASN A 60 9.36 -6.24 -10.67
C ASN A 60 9.50 -5.01 -11.56
N GLU A 61 9.77 -5.20 -12.85
CA GLU A 61 9.95 -4.09 -13.80
C GLU A 61 8.62 -3.48 -14.31
N ALA A 62 7.49 -4.14 -14.07
CA ALA A 62 6.19 -3.65 -14.52
C ALA A 62 5.53 -2.74 -13.48
N TYR A 63 4.42 -2.11 -13.89
CA TYR A 63 3.55 -1.37 -12.99
C TYR A 63 2.46 -2.27 -12.44
N ASP A 64 2.41 -2.37 -11.11
CA ASP A 64 1.36 -3.01 -10.33
C ASP A 64 0.51 -1.93 -9.64
N GLU A 65 -0.82 -2.00 -9.79
CA GLU A 65 -1.74 -0.96 -9.35
C GLU A 65 -3.14 -1.47 -8.98
N SER A 66 -3.98 -0.59 -8.45
CA SER A 66 -5.37 -0.84 -8.04
C SER A 66 -5.54 -2.05 -7.11
N PRO A 67 -4.81 -2.11 -5.97
CA PRO A 67 -4.93 -3.24 -5.06
C PRO A 67 -6.29 -3.25 -4.35
N VAL A 68 -6.90 -4.42 -4.26
CA VAL A 68 -8.12 -4.67 -3.48
C VAL A 68 -7.96 -5.91 -2.60
N TRP A 69 -8.61 -5.90 -1.44
CA TRP A 69 -8.63 -7.04 -0.51
C TRP A 69 -9.81 -7.97 -0.80
N SER A 70 -9.64 -9.27 -0.57
CA SER A 70 -10.77 -10.17 -0.37
C SER A 70 -11.52 -9.82 0.90
N ASN A 71 -12.80 -10.21 0.98
CA ASN A 71 -13.65 -9.91 2.13
C ASN A 71 -13.14 -10.59 3.41
N ASP A 72 -12.55 -11.77 3.30
CA ASP A 72 -11.89 -12.48 4.39
C ASP A 72 -10.46 -12.00 4.72
N GLY A 73 -9.93 -11.05 3.94
CA GLY A 73 -8.60 -10.46 4.11
C GLY A 73 -7.43 -11.39 3.79
N LYS A 74 -7.66 -12.58 3.23
CA LYS A 74 -6.59 -13.56 2.96
C LYS A 74 -5.92 -13.37 1.60
N LEU A 75 -6.60 -12.75 0.66
CA LEU A 75 -6.14 -12.53 -0.71
C LEU A 75 -6.11 -11.04 -1.03
N ILE A 76 -5.26 -10.70 -2.00
CA ILE A 76 -5.26 -9.41 -2.65
C ILE A 76 -5.32 -9.63 -4.15
N ALA A 77 -6.12 -8.81 -4.84
CA ALA A 77 -6.11 -8.70 -6.29
C ALA A 77 -5.53 -7.34 -6.69
N PHE A 78 -4.84 -7.30 -7.81
CA PHE A 78 -4.23 -6.09 -8.35
C PHE A 78 -4.09 -6.20 -9.87
N ALA A 79 -3.99 -5.06 -10.54
CA ALA A 79 -3.68 -5.00 -11.96
C ALA A 79 -2.15 -4.96 -12.16
N SER A 80 -1.64 -5.61 -13.21
CA SER A 80 -0.21 -5.63 -13.50
C SER A 80 0.06 -5.60 -15.00
N THR A 81 1.03 -4.79 -15.42
CA THR A 81 1.46 -4.65 -16.83
C THR A 81 2.56 -5.63 -17.24
N ARG A 82 2.85 -6.66 -16.42
CA ARG A 82 3.93 -7.66 -16.66
C ARG A 82 3.84 -8.38 -18.01
N HIS A 83 2.69 -8.34 -18.67
CA HIS A 83 2.46 -8.97 -19.98
C HIS A 83 2.03 -7.99 -21.08
N GLY A 84 2.32 -6.70 -20.92
CA GLY A 84 2.11 -5.67 -21.94
C GLY A 84 0.96 -4.73 -21.62
N ASN A 85 -0.25 -5.26 -21.48
CA ASN A 85 -1.42 -4.55 -20.95
C ASN A 85 -1.66 -4.92 -19.47
N SER A 86 -2.52 -4.16 -18.80
CA SER A 86 -2.94 -4.49 -17.43
C SER A 86 -3.80 -5.75 -17.43
N ASP A 87 -3.30 -6.81 -16.78
CA ASP A 87 -4.09 -7.99 -16.45
C ASP A 87 -4.34 -8.04 -14.94
N VAL A 88 -5.40 -8.74 -14.53
CA VAL A 88 -5.70 -8.97 -13.12
C VAL A 88 -4.87 -10.14 -12.60
N PHE A 89 -4.22 -9.93 -11.46
CA PHE A 89 -3.49 -10.93 -10.70
C PHE A 89 -4.08 -11.06 -9.30
N VAL A 90 -3.89 -12.24 -8.71
CA VAL A 90 -4.26 -12.52 -7.31
C VAL A 90 -3.09 -13.16 -6.58
N MET A 91 -2.90 -12.79 -5.31
CA MET A 91 -1.94 -13.45 -4.42
C MET A 91 -2.44 -13.47 -2.97
N SER A 92 -1.72 -14.20 -2.11
CA SER A 92 -1.97 -14.11 -0.67
C SER A 92 -1.65 -12.71 -0.15
N ALA A 93 -2.46 -12.21 0.79
CA ALA A 93 -2.17 -10.98 1.52
C ALA A 93 -0.86 -11.02 2.33
N ALA A 94 -0.33 -12.22 2.59
CA ALA A 94 0.98 -12.40 3.19
C ALA A 94 2.14 -12.11 2.22
N GLY A 95 1.86 -11.97 0.92
CA GLY A 95 2.81 -11.96 -0.19
C GLY A 95 2.95 -13.34 -0.85
N GLY A 96 3.85 -13.43 -1.83
CA GLY A 96 4.13 -14.68 -2.55
C GLY A 96 4.04 -14.51 -4.06
N VAL A 97 4.07 -15.62 -4.79
CA VAL A 97 4.00 -15.61 -6.26
C VAL A 97 2.55 -15.34 -6.69
N PRO A 98 2.28 -14.27 -7.44
CA PRO A 98 0.92 -13.97 -7.91
C PRO A 98 0.52 -14.87 -9.08
N THR A 99 -0.78 -15.17 -9.15
CA THR A 99 -1.41 -15.92 -10.25
C THR A 99 -2.17 -14.94 -11.15
N ARG A 100 -1.95 -15.01 -12.46
CA ARG A 100 -2.68 -14.22 -13.47
C ARG A 100 -4.07 -14.80 -13.72
N LEU A 101 -5.09 -13.95 -13.72
CA LEU A 101 -6.50 -14.33 -13.91
C LEU A 101 -7.06 -13.93 -15.28
N THR A 102 -6.65 -12.77 -15.84
CA THR A 102 -7.12 -12.30 -17.16
C THR A 102 -6.01 -12.39 -18.21
N TYR A 103 -6.41 -12.52 -19.48
CA TYR A 103 -5.49 -12.75 -20.61
C TYR A 103 -5.94 -12.04 -21.89
N HIS A 104 -6.74 -10.98 -21.76
CA HIS A 104 -7.32 -10.30 -22.90
C HIS A 104 -6.43 -9.13 -23.34
N SER A 105 -6.76 -8.51 -24.48
CA SER A 105 -5.96 -7.43 -25.05
C SER A 105 -6.25 -6.04 -24.47
N ASN A 106 -7.25 -5.92 -23.61
CA ASN A 106 -7.67 -4.64 -23.01
C ASN A 106 -7.04 -4.50 -21.60
N GLY A 107 -7.04 -3.29 -21.04
CA GLY A 107 -6.65 -3.14 -19.64
C GLY A 107 -7.78 -3.61 -18.71
N GLU A 108 -7.48 -4.52 -17.80
CA GLU A 108 -8.40 -4.96 -16.75
C GLU A 108 -7.90 -4.54 -15.36
N PHE A 109 -8.85 -4.11 -14.51
CA PHE A 109 -8.57 -3.58 -13.19
C PHE A 109 -9.57 -4.19 -12.20
N PRO A 110 -9.11 -4.77 -11.08
CA PRO A 110 -10.01 -5.33 -10.10
C PRO A 110 -10.70 -4.20 -9.32
N THR A 111 -11.97 -4.40 -9.04
CA THR A 111 -12.81 -3.50 -8.24
C THR A 111 -13.16 -4.09 -6.88
N GLY A 112 -13.05 -5.41 -6.72
CA GLY A 112 -13.27 -6.11 -5.47
C GLY A 112 -13.35 -7.63 -5.66
N PHE A 113 -13.93 -8.30 -4.68
CA PHE A 113 -14.21 -9.73 -4.72
C PHE A 113 -15.72 -9.98 -4.62
N SER A 114 -16.19 -11.10 -5.17
CA SER A 114 -17.55 -11.57 -4.93
C SER A 114 -17.80 -11.78 -3.43
N PRO A 115 -19.06 -11.73 -2.94
CA PRO A 115 -19.35 -11.87 -1.51
C PRO A 115 -18.85 -13.16 -0.84
N ASP A 116 -18.59 -14.19 -1.64
CA ASP A 116 -18.05 -15.49 -1.21
C ASP A 116 -16.55 -15.66 -1.47
N ASP A 117 -15.86 -14.60 -1.90
CA ASP A 117 -14.43 -14.55 -2.25
C ASP A 117 -13.99 -15.54 -3.34
N THR A 118 -14.92 -16.08 -4.14
CA THR A 118 -14.60 -17.03 -5.21
C THR A 118 -14.24 -16.38 -6.55
N GLN A 119 -14.55 -15.09 -6.73
CA GLN A 119 -14.29 -14.35 -7.96
C GLN A 119 -13.71 -12.96 -7.66
N VAL A 120 -12.86 -12.48 -8.56
CA VAL A 120 -12.45 -11.06 -8.62
C VAL A 120 -13.39 -10.34 -9.59
N LEU A 121 -13.85 -9.15 -9.21
CA LEU A 121 -14.82 -8.34 -9.94
C LEU A 121 -14.17 -7.20 -10.71
#